data_AF-A0A932LMJ2-F1
#
_entry.id   AF-A0A932LMJ2-F1
#
_cell.length_a   1.000
_cell.length_b   1.000
_cell.length_c   1.000
_cell.angle_alpha   90.00
_cell.angle_beta   90.00
_cell.angle_gamma   90.00
#
_symmetry.space_group_name_H-M   'P 1'
#
loop_
_entity.id
_entity.type
_entity.pdbx_description
1 polymer ?
#
loop_
_entity_poly.entity_id
_entity_poly.type
_entity_poly.pdbx_seq_one_letter_code
_entity_poly.pdbx_strand_id
1 'polypeptide(L)'
;ENSVRHLRTGETSQPKYLGAEIADVGDREDVRELLVEWMLDPENPRFARMAVNWVWAHLMGRGLVEPVDDLRQTNPPTNPALLDELAQHFRDSGYDLRALIRTICQSETYQRTSTPLPENERDEQFFSHALTKPLTAHQMADAIALVTGVPHGYGQNRAKGTRAIEINDPNVNDYLLDILGRCDRTGGCEVGALARPASLKQALHLIAGEGAINQKLSRQESVVGQMAQYAREADPTLLPDVRAKQIESLYLRAYCRPPTSEETALWEKFLVDSDVAGAPTTLASTLRVKTGL
;
A
#
# COMPACT_ATOMS: atom_id res chain seq x y z
N GLU A 1 -9.31 -17.46 32.34
CA GLU A 1 -9.15 -17.04 30.92
C GLU A 1 -7.70 -17.01 30.43
N ASN A 2 -6.69 -16.94 31.31
CA ASN A 2 -5.27 -16.86 30.92
C ASN A 2 -4.49 -18.19 30.94
N SER A 3 -5.18 -19.32 30.88
CA SER A 3 -4.57 -20.64 31.10
C SER A 3 -4.98 -21.63 30.01
N VAL A 4 -4.01 -22.21 29.31
CA VAL A 4 -4.24 -23.25 28.31
C VAL A 4 -4.08 -24.61 28.96
N ARG A 5 -5.09 -25.48 28.82
CA ARG A 5 -5.01 -26.86 29.31
C ARG A 5 -4.23 -27.70 28.33
N HIS A 6 -3.20 -28.40 28.79
CA HIS A 6 -2.42 -29.28 27.97
C HIS A 6 -3.26 -30.51 27.57
N LEU A 7 -3.52 -30.69 26.27
CA LEU A 7 -4.48 -31.67 25.75
C LEU A 7 -4.16 -33.12 26.12
N ARG A 8 -2.88 -33.45 26.33
CA ARG A 8 -2.44 -34.82 26.64
C ARG A 8 -2.38 -35.12 28.14
N THR A 9 -2.04 -34.15 28.97
CA THR A 9 -1.84 -34.36 30.43
C THR A 9 -3.03 -33.87 31.25
N GLY A 10 -3.87 -32.99 30.68
CA GLY A 10 -5.00 -32.40 31.38
C GLY A 10 -4.60 -31.35 32.43
N GLU A 11 -3.30 -31.08 32.59
CA GLU A 11 -2.76 -30.06 33.48
C GLU A 11 -2.77 -28.68 32.81
N THR A 12 -2.71 -27.63 33.63
CA THR A 12 -2.57 -26.27 33.14
C THR A 12 -1.14 -26.03 32.65
N SER A 13 -0.99 -25.58 31.40
CA SER A 13 0.31 -25.21 30.85
C SER A 13 0.84 -23.95 31.54
N GLN A 14 2.04 -24.05 32.09
CA GLN A 14 2.79 -22.92 32.63
C GLN A 14 3.35 -22.08 31.47
N PRO A 15 3.32 -20.74 31.55
CA PRO A 15 3.92 -19.88 30.52
C PRO A 15 5.44 -20.03 30.53
N LYS A 16 6.03 -20.08 29.34
CA LYS A 16 7.47 -20.25 29.16
C LYS A 16 7.95 -19.32 28.06
N TYR A 17 9.03 -18.60 28.31
CA TYR A 17 9.64 -17.75 27.29
C TYR A 17 10.38 -18.57 26.24
N LEU A 18 10.59 -17.98 25.06
CA LEU A 18 11.29 -18.65 23.97
C LEU A 18 12.76 -18.91 24.35
N GLY A 19 13.10 -20.18 24.55
CA GLY A 19 14.46 -20.59 24.90
C GLY A 19 14.89 -20.29 26.34
N ALA A 20 13.97 -19.86 27.20
CA ALA A 20 14.24 -19.61 28.63
C ALA A 20 13.45 -20.57 29.54
N GLU A 21 13.62 -20.43 30.85
CA GLU A 21 12.88 -21.20 31.85
C GLU A 21 11.40 -20.79 31.94
N ILE A 22 10.63 -21.55 32.71
CA ILE A 22 9.23 -21.26 33.01
C ILE A 22 9.19 -19.87 33.68
N ALA A 23 8.32 -18.98 33.18
CA ALA A 23 8.19 -17.66 33.75
C ALA A 23 7.59 -17.77 35.16
N ASP A 24 8.21 -17.18 36.17
CA ASP A 24 7.57 -17.01 37.47
C ASP A 24 6.48 -15.95 37.32
N VAL A 25 5.24 -16.39 37.34
CA VAL A 25 4.07 -15.52 37.14
C VAL A 25 3.73 -14.74 38.41
N GLY A 26 4.19 -15.21 39.58
CA GLY A 26 3.83 -14.64 40.89
C GLY A 26 2.33 -14.39 41.04
N ASP A 27 1.99 -13.27 41.71
CA ASP A 27 0.62 -12.79 41.91
C ASP A 27 0.21 -11.69 40.88
N ARG A 28 0.90 -11.59 39.74
CA ARG A 28 0.62 -10.51 38.76
C ARG A 28 -0.76 -10.70 38.13
N GLU A 29 -1.55 -9.61 38.08
CA GLU A 29 -2.88 -9.63 37.45
C GLU A 29 -2.79 -9.80 35.91
N ASP A 30 -1.76 -9.21 35.28
CA ASP A 30 -1.54 -9.30 33.84
C ASP A 30 -0.19 -9.92 33.48
N VAL A 31 -0.25 -11.19 33.08
CA VAL A 31 0.91 -11.97 32.64
C VAL A 31 1.58 -11.43 31.36
N ARG A 32 0.93 -10.51 30.63
CA ARG A 32 1.50 -9.88 29.43
C ARG A 32 2.61 -8.88 29.78
N GLU A 33 2.58 -8.28 30.97
CA GLU A 33 3.66 -7.39 31.42
C GLU A 33 4.98 -8.15 31.51
N LEU A 34 4.96 -9.36 32.06
CA LEU A 34 6.11 -10.25 32.15
C LEU A 34 6.68 -10.63 30.77
N LEU A 35 5.80 -10.73 29.76
CA LEU A 35 6.24 -10.94 28.38
C LEU A 35 6.92 -9.68 27.82
N VAL A 36 6.37 -8.50 28.06
CA VAL A 36 6.96 -7.23 27.61
C VAL A 36 8.32 -7.01 28.28
N GLU A 37 8.43 -7.22 29.59
CA GLU A 37 9.69 -7.12 30.32
C GLU A 37 10.76 -8.05 29.70
N TRP A 38 10.42 -9.30 29.41
CA TRP A 38 11.33 -10.24 28.74
C TRP A 38 11.66 -9.87 27.27
N MET A 39 10.71 -9.29 26.54
CA MET A 39 10.92 -8.84 25.15
C MET A 39 11.85 -7.62 25.08
N LEU A 40 11.77 -6.73 26.08
CA LEU A 40 12.56 -5.50 26.16
C LEU A 40 13.87 -5.67 26.95
N ASP A 41 14.12 -6.86 27.49
CA ASP A 41 15.38 -7.17 28.18
C ASP A 41 16.58 -6.86 27.26
N PRO A 42 17.56 -6.05 27.70
CA PRO A 42 18.77 -5.75 26.93
C PRO A 42 19.54 -7.00 26.48
N GLU A 43 19.46 -8.09 27.24
CA GLU A 43 20.08 -9.39 26.91
C GLU A 43 19.30 -10.17 25.83
N ASN A 44 18.11 -9.68 25.43
CA ASN A 44 17.32 -10.24 24.34
C ASN A 44 17.56 -9.46 23.02
N PRO A 45 18.49 -9.89 22.15
CA PRO A 45 18.82 -9.16 20.92
C PRO A 45 17.73 -9.29 19.85
N ARG A 46 16.74 -10.18 20.03
CA ARG A 46 15.84 -10.60 18.95
C ARG A 46 14.75 -9.58 18.70
N PHE A 47 14.12 -9.05 19.75
CA PHE A 47 12.92 -8.22 19.59
C PHE A 47 13.19 -6.97 18.74
N ALA A 48 14.23 -6.20 19.09
CA ALA A 48 14.59 -5.00 18.35
C ALA A 48 14.97 -5.30 16.89
N ARG A 49 15.76 -6.36 16.63
CA ARG A 49 16.12 -6.78 15.28
C ARG A 49 14.90 -7.21 14.46
N MET A 50 13.99 -7.97 15.05
CA MET A 50 12.74 -8.38 14.39
C MET A 50 11.87 -7.19 14.03
N ALA A 51 11.63 -6.29 14.99
CA ALA A 51 10.79 -5.12 14.79
C ALA A 51 11.38 -4.20 13.69
N VAL A 52 12.69 -3.96 13.73
CA VAL A 52 13.39 -3.19 12.69
C VAL A 52 13.29 -3.87 11.34
N ASN A 53 13.53 -5.18 11.24
CA ASN A 53 13.44 -5.91 9.97
C ASN A 53 12.02 -5.83 9.38
N TRP A 54 10.99 -5.92 10.23
CA TRP A 54 9.60 -5.81 9.82
C TRP A 54 9.24 -4.41 9.30
N VAL A 55 9.65 -3.36 10.02
CA VAL A 55 9.45 -1.97 9.58
C VAL A 55 10.22 -1.69 8.28
N TRP A 56 11.47 -2.16 8.20
CA TRP A 56 12.29 -2.06 7.01
C TRP A 56 11.61 -2.72 5.81
N ALA A 57 11.17 -3.98 5.94
CA ALA A 57 10.47 -4.69 4.88
C ALA A 57 9.18 -3.98 4.45
N HIS A 58 8.44 -3.41 5.40
CA HIS A 58 7.22 -2.68 5.09
C HIS A 58 7.49 -1.44 4.21
N LEU A 59 8.58 -0.72 4.49
CA LEU A 59 8.98 0.50 3.79
C LEU A 59 9.73 0.22 2.48
N MET A 60 10.67 -0.72 2.50
CA MET A 60 11.61 -1.01 1.42
C MET A 60 11.14 -2.13 0.48
N GLY A 61 10.06 -2.84 0.84
CA GLY A 61 9.50 -3.95 0.06
C GLY A 61 10.20 -5.30 0.25
N ARG A 62 11.34 -5.34 0.95
CA ARG A 62 12.05 -6.57 1.31
C ARG A 62 12.76 -6.39 2.64
N GLY A 63 12.77 -7.41 3.50
CA GLY A 63 13.53 -7.37 4.75
C GLY A 63 15.04 -7.39 4.53
N LEU A 64 15.80 -6.92 5.52
CA LEU A 64 17.23 -7.20 5.60
C LEU A 64 17.47 -8.70 5.82
N VAL A 65 16.57 -9.35 6.57
CA VAL A 65 16.39 -10.80 6.62
C VAL A 65 15.08 -11.14 5.89
N GLU A 66 15.15 -12.10 4.97
CA GLU A 66 14.00 -12.58 4.21
C GLU A 66 13.95 -14.12 4.31
N PRO A 67 12.83 -14.76 4.68
CA PRO A 67 11.55 -14.17 5.10
C PRO A 67 11.64 -13.26 6.32
N VAL A 68 10.73 -12.27 6.40
CA VAL A 68 10.76 -11.21 7.43
C VAL A 68 10.64 -11.75 8.87
N ASP A 69 10.00 -12.91 9.04
CA ASP A 69 9.76 -13.62 10.28
C ASP A 69 10.83 -14.69 10.61
N ASP A 70 11.78 -14.95 9.71
CA ASP A 70 12.71 -16.08 9.79
C ASP A 70 14.12 -15.71 10.27
N LEU A 71 14.21 -15.04 11.42
CA LEU A 71 15.49 -14.58 11.99
C LEU A 71 16.23 -15.71 12.73
N ARG A 72 16.84 -16.61 11.94
CA ARG A 72 17.67 -17.72 12.43
C ARG A 72 19.14 -17.46 12.15
N GLN A 73 20.02 -18.10 12.92
CA GLN A 73 21.47 -18.02 12.68
C GLN A 73 21.88 -18.52 11.28
N THR A 74 21.10 -19.44 10.69
CA THR A 74 21.31 -19.97 9.34
C THR A 74 20.73 -19.07 8.23
N ASN A 75 20.02 -18.00 8.60
CA ASN A 75 19.47 -17.00 7.67
C ASN A 75 19.99 -15.60 8.07
N PRO A 76 21.27 -15.31 7.81
CA PRO A 76 21.86 -14.04 8.22
C PRO A 76 21.27 -12.86 7.44
N PRO A 77 21.20 -11.67 8.05
CA PRO A 77 20.80 -10.46 7.35
C PRO A 77 21.76 -10.14 6.21
N THR A 78 21.20 -9.60 5.13
CA THR A 78 21.92 -9.11 3.95
C THR A 78 22.97 -8.06 4.34
N ASN A 79 22.66 -7.21 5.32
CA ASN A 79 23.58 -6.27 5.94
C ASN A 79 23.46 -6.33 7.48
N PRO A 80 24.30 -7.14 8.15
CA PRO A 80 24.24 -7.30 9.61
C PRO A 80 24.54 -6.00 10.38
N ALA A 81 25.54 -5.24 9.92
CA ALA A 81 25.94 -3.99 10.58
C ALA A 81 24.79 -2.96 10.56
N LEU A 82 24.09 -2.83 9.44
CA LEU A 82 22.93 -1.95 9.33
C LEU A 82 21.78 -2.39 10.24
N LEU A 83 21.46 -3.69 10.27
CA LEU A 83 20.40 -4.21 11.13
C LEU A 83 20.72 -3.96 12.61
N ASP A 84 21.97 -4.13 13.00
CA ASP A 84 22.43 -3.92 14.38
C ASP A 84 22.39 -2.46 14.79
N GLU A 85 22.82 -1.56 13.92
CA GLU A 85 22.77 -0.12 14.15
C GLU A 85 21.33 0.37 14.29
N LEU A 86 20.44 -0.03 13.37
CA LEU A 86 19.03 0.33 13.45
C LEU A 86 18.34 -0.28 14.69
N ALA A 87 18.70 -1.51 15.08
CA ALA A 87 18.19 -2.13 16.30
C ALA A 87 18.67 -1.41 17.57
N GLN A 88 19.93 -0.93 17.58
CA GLN A 88 20.47 -0.12 18.66
C GLN A 88 19.75 1.23 18.73
N HIS A 89 19.61 1.94 17.61
CA HIS A 89 18.84 3.19 17.52
C HIS A 89 17.39 3.01 18.01
N PHE A 90 16.75 1.90 17.66
CA PHE A 90 15.40 1.59 18.11
C PHE A 90 15.32 1.36 19.63
N ARG A 91 16.32 0.71 20.24
CA ARG A 91 16.42 0.59 21.71
C ARG A 91 16.65 1.94 22.39
N ASP A 92 17.62 2.71 21.88
CA ASP A 92 18.02 3.99 22.48
C ASP A 92 16.91 5.06 22.42
N SER A 93 16.04 4.97 21.44
CA SER A 93 14.83 5.81 21.33
C SER A 93 13.66 5.35 22.22
N GLY A 94 13.84 4.28 23.01
CA GLY A 94 12.77 3.71 23.82
C GLY A 94 11.69 3.00 22.98
N TYR A 95 12.10 2.36 21.88
CA TYR A 95 11.23 1.65 20.94
C TYR A 95 10.22 2.56 20.22
N ASP A 96 10.62 3.80 19.90
CA ASP A 96 9.79 4.74 19.14
C ASP A 96 9.76 4.39 17.64
N LEU A 97 8.63 3.82 17.20
CA LEU A 97 8.40 3.48 15.79
C LEU A 97 8.43 4.72 14.87
N ARG A 98 7.99 5.89 15.32
CA ARG A 98 8.00 7.11 14.49
C ARG A 98 9.43 7.60 14.28
N ALA A 99 10.28 7.51 15.30
CA ALA A 99 11.70 7.83 15.18
C ALA A 99 12.38 6.88 14.19
N LEU A 100 12.16 5.56 14.33
CA LEU A 100 12.71 4.56 13.40
C LEU A 100 12.27 4.79 11.94
N ILE A 101 10.97 4.99 11.71
CA ILE A 101 10.43 5.25 10.37
C ILE A 101 11.05 6.53 9.78
N ARG A 102 11.17 7.59 10.58
CA ARG A 102 11.80 8.84 10.15
C ARG A 102 13.25 8.61 9.72
N THR A 103 14.02 7.90 10.53
CA THR A 103 15.43 7.57 10.24
C THR A 103 15.56 6.81 8.93
N ILE A 104 14.72 5.80 8.69
CA ILE A 104 14.72 5.04 7.43
C ILE A 104 14.34 5.95 6.25
N CYS A 105 13.26 6.72 6.35
CA CYS A 105 12.81 7.60 5.26
C CYS A 105 13.82 8.73 4.92
N GLN A 106 14.65 9.12 5.88
CA GLN A 106 15.70 10.12 5.68
C GLN A 106 17.01 9.53 5.12
N SER A 107 17.12 8.20 5.02
CA SER A 107 18.31 7.54 4.48
C SER A 107 18.43 7.73 2.97
N GLU A 108 19.67 7.74 2.47
CA GLU A 108 19.94 7.72 1.03
C GLU A 108 19.30 6.50 0.37
N THR A 109 19.35 5.33 1.02
CA THR A 109 18.80 4.07 0.51
C THR A 109 17.30 4.17 0.21
N TYR A 110 16.52 4.78 1.12
CA TYR A 110 15.08 4.99 0.90
C TYR A 110 14.78 6.00 -0.22
N GLN A 111 15.67 7.00 -0.39
CA GLN A 111 15.49 8.08 -1.36
C GLN A 111 16.06 7.77 -2.75
N ARG A 112 16.59 6.55 -2.97
CA ARG A 112 17.07 6.14 -4.29
C ARG A 112 15.94 6.14 -5.32
N THR A 113 16.29 6.41 -6.58
CA THR A 113 15.36 6.23 -7.69
C THR A 113 15.02 4.76 -7.88
N SER A 114 13.82 4.47 -8.40
CA SER A 114 13.43 3.12 -8.83
C SER A 114 13.94 2.77 -10.23
N THR A 115 14.63 3.69 -10.91
CA THR A 115 15.26 3.43 -12.21
C THR A 115 16.64 2.80 -11.99
N PRO A 116 16.84 1.51 -12.30
CA PRO A 116 18.14 0.88 -12.15
C PRO A 116 19.11 1.30 -13.26
N LEU A 117 20.39 1.06 -13.02
CA LEU A 117 21.41 1.00 -14.05
C LEU A 117 21.40 -0.39 -14.70
N PRO A 118 21.88 -0.55 -15.95
CA PRO A 118 21.95 -1.86 -16.61
C PRO A 118 22.68 -2.93 -15.79
N GLU A 119 23.66 -2.53 -14.98
CA GLU A 119 24.48 -3.44 -14.16
C GLU A 119 23.75 -3.94 -12.91
N ASN A 120 22.71 -3.24 -12.44
CA ASN A 120 22.01 -3.55 -11.19
C ASN A 120 20.49 -3.74 -11.35
N GLU A 121 20.00 -3.87 -12.59
CA GLU A 121 18.59 -4.12 -12.92
C GLU A 121 18.00 -5.34 -12.19
N ARG A 122 18.83 -6.34 -11.91
CA ARG A 122 18.42 -7.58 -11.23
C ARG A 122 18.65 -7.58 -9.72
N ASP A 123 19.12 -6.47 -9.17
CA ASP A 123 19.34 -6.40 -7.73
C ASP A 123 18.02 -6.20 -6.98
N GLU A 124 17.55 -7.27 -6.38
CA GLU A 124 16.35 -7.27 -5.53
C GLU A 124 16.69 -7.35 -4.04
N GLN A 125 17.98 -7.40 -3.67
CA GLN A 125 18.42 -7.76 -2.33
C GLN A 125 19.24 -6.67 -1.64
N PHE A 126 20.12 -5.98 -2.37
CA PHE A 126 21.09 -5.04 -1.82
C PHE A 126 20.62 -3.58 -1.86
N PHE A 127 19.38 -3.34 -2.30
CA PHE A 127 18.76 -2.02 -2.35
C PHE A 127 19.60 -1.01 -3.15
N SER A 128 20.24 -1.45 -4.24
CA SER A 128 20.99 -0.57 -5.16
C SER A 128 20.11 0.52 -5.80
N HIS A 129 18.81 0.26 -5.89
CA HIS A 129 17.75 1.16 -6.34
C HIS A 129 16.47 0.89 -5.52
N ALA A 130 15.48 1.77 -5.60
CA ALA A 130 14.22 1.57 -4.90
C ALA A 130 13.39 0.46 -5.57
N LEU A 131 13.00 -0.55 -4.77
CA LEU A 131 12.16 -1.64 -5.25
C LEU A 131 10.72 -1.15 -5.45
N THR A 132 10.12 -1.49 -6.58
CA THR A 132 8.72 -1.16 -6.85
C THR A 132 7.79 -2.09 -6.08
N LYS A 133 7.06 -1.52 -5.12
CA LYS A 133 6.04 -2.23 -4.34
C LYS A 133 4.64 -1.91 -4.88
N PRO A 134 3.80 -2.91 -5.18
CA PRO A 134 2.42 -2.65 -5.54
C PRO A 134 1.64 -2.15 -4.33
N LEU A 135 0.63 -1.32 -4.59
CA LEU A 135 -0.30 -0.87 -3.57
C LEU A 135 -1.12 -2.05 -3.04
N THR A 136 -1.38 -2.05 -1.73
CA THR A 136 -2.36 -2.97 -1.15
C THR A 136 -3.75 -2.73 -1.75
N ALA A 137 -4.64 -3.72 -1.65
CA ALA A 137 -6.01 -3.60 -2.15
C ALA A 137 -6.73 -2.33 -1.66
N HIS A 138 -6.59 -2.02 -0.36
CA HIS A 138 -7.15 -0.83 0.24
C HIS A 138 -6.54 0.45 -0.33
N GLN A 139 -5.20 0.53 -0.39
CA GLN A 139 -4.51 1.69 -0.97
C GLN A 139 -4.86 1.90 -2.46
N MET A 140 -4.98 0.82 -3.24
CA MET A 140 -5.36 0.88 -4.64
C MET A 140 -6.80 1.39 -4.80
N ALA A 141 -7.75 0.89 -4.01
CA ALA A 141 -9.13 1.36 -4.04
C ALA A 141 -9.24 2.85 -3.67
N ASP A 142 -8.50 3.28 -2.64
CA ASP A 142 -8.42 4.69 -2.24
C ASP A 142 -7.74 5.56 -3.30
N ALA A 143 -6.69 5.07 -3.96
CA ALA A 143 -6.03 5.77 -5.07
C ALA A 143 -6.98 5.95 -6.26
N ILE A 144 -7.76 4.92 -6.62
CA ILE A 144 -8.77 5.02 -7.69
C ILE A 144 -9.85 6.05 -7.30
N ALA A 145 -10.36 5.99 -6.07
CA ALA A 145 -11.34 6.96 -5.58
C ALA A 145 -10.77 8.39 -5.59
N LEU A 146 -9.52 8.55 -5.15
CA LEU A 146 -8.79 9.81 -5.16
C LEU A 146 -8.61 10.34 -6.58
N VAL A 147 -8.15 9.54 -7.54
CA VAL A 147 -7.88 10.00 -8.92
C VAL A 147 -9.14 10.25 -9.72
N THR A 148 -10.22 9.50 -9.47
CA THR A 148 -11.51 9.69 -10.16
C THR A 148 -12.38 10.77 -9.50
N GLY A 149 -12.17 11.05 -8.22
CA GLY A 149 -13.05 11.89 -7.40
C GLY A 149 -14.36 11.22 -6.99
N VAL A 150 -14.52 9.93 -7.28
CA VAL A 150 -15.74 9.17 -6.98
C VAL A 150 -15.45 8.19 -5.85
N PRO A 151 -15.95 8.42 -4.62
CA PRO A 151 -15.72 7.52 -3.51
C PRO A 151 -16.33 6.14 -3.78
N HIS A 152 -15.71 5.11 -3.21
CA HIS A 152 -16.30 3.78 -3.15
C HIS A 152 -17.13 3.63 -1.87
N GLY A 153 -18.16 2.80 -1.91
CA GLY A 153 -19.01 2.53 -0.74
C GLY A 153 -18.71 1.15 -0.16
N TYR A 154 -18.37 1.07 1.12
CA TYR A 154 -17.93 -0.17 1.78
C TYR A 154 -18.99 -0.77 2.71
N GLY A 155 -20.20 -1.01 2.18
CA GLY A 155 -21.35 -1.54 2.93
C GLY A 155 -22.30 -0.47 3.49
N GLN A 156 -23.42 -0.90 4.06
CA GLN A 156 -24.56 -0.02 4.38
C GLN A 156 -24.39 0.87 5.62
N ASN A 157 -23.51 0.51 6.56
CA ASN A 157 -23.33 1.22 7.83
C ASN A 157 -22.16 2.22 7.83
N ARG A 158 -21.60 2.55 6.67
CA ARG A 158 -20.45 3.46 6.55
C ARG A 158 -20.82 4.70 5.76
N ALA A 159 -20.31 5.84 6.20
CA ALA A 159 -20.52 7.10 5.50
C ALA A 159 -19.93 7.05 4.09
N LYS A 160 -20.59 7.69 3.13
CA LYS A 160 -20.03 7.88 1.79
C LYS A 160 -18.72 8.65 1.91
N GLY A 161 -17.64 8.14 1.31
CA GLY A 161 -16.31 8.73 1.41
C GLY A 161 -15.40 8.14 2.49
N THR A 162 -15.87 7.13 3.23
CA THR A 162 -14.98 6.33 4.10
C THR A 162 -13.83 5.75 3.26
N ARG A 163 -12.59 5.90 3.72
CA ARG A 163 -11.43 5.34 3.01
C ARG A 163 -11.33 3.84 3.24
N ALA A 164 -10.84 3.11 2.25
CA ALA A 164 -10.59 1.69 2.34
C ALA A 164 -9.62 1.37 3.48
N ILE A 165 -8.57 2.16 3.65
CA ILE A 165 -7.58 1.97 4.72
C ILE A 165 -8.14 2.13 6.14
N GLU A 166 -9.33 2.71 6.30
CA GLU A 166 -10.02 2.86 7.60
C GLU A 166 -10.92 1.65 7.92
N ILE A 167 -11.00 0.68 7.01
CA ILE A 167 -11.79 -0.54 7.19
C ILE A 167 -10.97 -1.54 8.02
N ASN A 168 -11.24 -1.53 9.32
CA ASN A 168 -10.65 -2.50 10.25
C ASN A 168 -11.49 -3.77 10.45
N ASP A 169 -12.66 -3.87 9.80
CA ASP A 169 -13.56 -5.01 9.94
C ASP A 169 -13.34 -6.01 8.79
N PRO A 170 -12.82 -7.22 9.08
CA PRO A 170 -12.57 -8.24 8.05
C PRO A 170 -13.86 -8.82 7.46
N ASN A 171 -15.03 -8.59 8.07
CA ASN A 171 -16.31 -9.12 7.60
C ASN A 171 -17.02 -8.21 6.59
N VAL A 172 -16.43 -7.07 6.22
CA VAL A 172 -17.00 -6.21 5.17
C VAL A 172 -17.05 -6.99 3.87
N ASN A 173 -18.24 -7.25 3.34
CA ASN A 173 -18.38 -7.89 2.04
C ASN A 173 -18.23 -6.84 0.92
N ASP A 174 -17.07 -6.83 0.26
CA ASP A 174 -16.78 -5.87 -0.81
C ASP A 174 -16.00 -6.52 -1.96
N TYR A 175 -16.66 -6.60 -3.11
CA TYR A 175 -16.14 -7.24 -4.31
C TYR A 175 -14.88 -6.56 -4.88
N LEU A 176 -14.79 -5.22 -4.78
CA LEU A 176 -13.64 -4.48 -5.29
C LEU A 176 -12.40 -4.85 -4.48
N LEU A 177 -12.49 -4.85 -3.15
CA LEU A 177 -11.38 -5.23 -2.28
C LEU A 177 -10.98 -6.70 -2.46
N ASP A 178 -11.95 -7.60 -2.62
CA ASP A 178 -11.71 -9.03 -2.90
C ASP A 178 -10.94 -9.23 -4.20
N ILE A 179 -11.36 -8.56 -5.28
CA ILE A 179 -10.64 -8.63 -6.55
C ILE A 179 -9.25 -8.05 -6.43
N LEU A 180 -9.10 -6.88 -5.81
CA LEU A 180 -7.80 -6.22 -5.63
C LEU A 180 -6.86 -7.02 -4.69
N GLY A 181 -7.33 -8.13 -4.13
CA GLY A 181 -6.49 -9.10 -3.43
C GLY A 181 -6.31 -8.78 -1.96
N ARG A 182 -7.33 -8.21 -1.29
CA ARG A 182 -7.29 -8.06 0.17
C ARG A 182 -7.02 -9.40 0.85
N CYS A 183 -6.38 -9.35 2.00
CA CYS A 183 -6.14 -10.53 2.80
C CYS A 183 -7.47 -11.06 3.34
N ASP A 184 -7.61 -12.37 3.36
CA ASP A 184 -8.65 -13.05 4.12
C ASP A 184 -8.31 -13.04 5.61
N ARG A 185 -9.29 -13.34 6.46
CA ARG A 185 -9.10 -13.41 7.92
C ARG A 185 -8.13 -14.53 8.33
N THR A 186 -7.96 -15.53 7.47
CA THR A 186 -7.16 -16.74 7.72
C THR A 186 -5.73 -16.64 7.19
N GLY A 187 -5.41 -15.69 6.31
CA GLY A 187 -4.10 -15.47 5.73
C GLY A 187 -3.39 -14.24 6.27
N GLY A 188 -2.06 -14.28 6.35
CA GLY A 188 -1.24 -13.13 6.72
C GLY A 188 -1.18 -12.08 5.61
N CYS A 189 -1.34 -10.80 5.97
CA CYS A 189 -1.20 -9.68 5.04
C CYS A 189 0.25 -9.37 4.64
N GLU A 190 1.23 -9.95 5.34
CA GLU A 190 2.66 -9.66 5.14
C GLU A 190 3.14 -10.11 3.76
N VAL A 191 2.52 -11.15 3.21
CA VAL A 191 2.82 -11.74 1.90
C VAL A 191 1.92 -11.17 0.79
N GLY A 192 0.83 -10.47 1.15
CA GLY A 192 -0.29 -10.17 0.26
C GLY A 192 -0.03 -9.10 -0.81
N ALA A 193 0.77 -8.07 -0.50
CA ALA A 193 1.14 -7.05 -1.48
C ALA A 193 2.42 -7.44 -2.24
N LEU A 194 3.42 -7.99 -1.57
CA LEU A 194 4.74 -8.22 -2.18
C LEU A 194 4.83 -9.48 -3.03
N ALA A 195 4.00 -10.50 -2.78
CA ALA A 195 4.18 -11.83 -3.39
C ALA A 195 3.06 -12.27 -4.34
N ARG A 196 2.04 -11.44 -4.59
CA ARG A 196 0.94 -11.79 -5.51
C ARG A 196 1.05 -10.99 -6.80
N PRO A 197 1.50 -11.60 -7.92
CA PRO A 197 1.44 -10.94 -9.22
C PRO A 197 0.00 -10.58 -9.56
N ALA A 198 -0.18 -9.49 -10.29
CA ALA A 198 -1.50 -9.03 -10.71
C ALA A 198 -2.24 -10.15 -11.46
N SER A 199 -3.43 -10.52 -10.98
CA SER A 199 -4.20 -11.58 -11.62
C SER A 199 -4.93 -11.07 -12.87
N LEU A 200 -5.20 -11.94 -13.84
CA LEU A 200 -6.02 -11.60 -15.01
C LEU A 200 -7.39 -11.02 -14.59
N LYS A 201 -7.98 -11.54 -13.49
CA LYS A 201 -9.23 -11.02 -12.92
C LYS A 201 -9.09 -9.56 -12.47
N GLN A 202 -7.97 -9.21 -11.84
CA GLN A 202 -7.67 -7.83 -11.45
C GLN A 202 -7.53 -6.91 -12.66
N ALA A 203 -6.76 -7.34 -13.67
CA ALA A 203 -6.56 -6.56 -14.89
C ALA A 203 -7.90 -6.31 -15.61
N LEU A 204 -8.69 -7.36 -15.85
CA LEU A 204 -10.00 -7.25 -16.49
C LEU A 204 -10.97 -6.38 -15.68
N HIS A 205 -10.93 -6.47 -14.34
CA HIS A 205 -11.76 -5.62 -13.50
C HIS A 205 -11.35 -4.15 -13.59
N LEU A 206 -10.06 -3.82 -13.56
CA LEU A 206 -9.60 -2.44 -13.71
C LEU A 206 -9.99 -1.83 -15.07
N ILE A 207 -10.04 -2.65 -16.12
CA ILE A 207 -10.47 -2.24 -17.47
C ILE A 207 -11.99 -2.11 -17.56
N ALA A 208 -12.76 -3.16 -17.24
CA ALA A 208 -14.19 -3.24 -17.58
C ALA A 208 -15.12 -3.50 -16.39
N GLY A 209 -14.58 -3.67 -15.19
CA GLY A 209 -15.31 -4.06 -14.00
C GLY A 209 -16.33 -3.04 -13.52
N GLU A 210 -17.41 -3.55 -12.91
CA GLU A 210 -18.35 -2.73 -12.16
C GLU A 210 -17.68 -2.18 -10.87
N GLY A 211 -17.87 -0.91 -10.57
CA GLY A 211 -17.18 -0.22 -9.48
C GLY A 211 -15.74 0.18 -9.77
N ALA A 212 -15.20 -0.21 -10.94
CA ALA A 212 -13.82 0.08 -11.34
C ALA A 212 -13.67 1.48 -11.99
N ILE A 213 -12.51 1.72 -12.59
CA ILE A 213 -12.09 3.03 -13.12
C ILE A 213 -13.10 3.56 -14.15
N ASN A 214 -13.45 2.77 -15.17
CA ASN A 214 -14.28 3.24 -16.28
C ASN A 214 -15.71 3.64 -15.86
N GLN A 215 -16.34 2.92 -14.93
CA GLN A 215 -17.66 3.29 -14.43
C GLN A 215 -17.60 4.54 -13.54
N LYS A 216 -16.53 4.70 -12.76
CA LYS A 216 -16.32 5.92 -11.96
C LYS A 216 -16.11 7.13 -12.86
N LEU A 217 -15.29 7.01 -13.92
CA LEU A 217 -15.06 8.08 -14.90
C LEU A 217 -16.31 8.46 -15.68
N SER A 218 -17.29 7.56 -15.85
CA SER A 218 -18.55 7.88 -16.55
C SER A 218 -19.55 8.65 -15.71
N ARG A 219 -19.31 8.81 -14.41
CA ARG A 219 -20.20 9.58 -13.55
C ARG A 219 -20.00 11.07 -13.76
N GLN A 220 -21.09 11.83 -13.72
CA GLN A 220 -21.03 13.29 -13.88
C GLN A 220 -20.26 13.94 -12.74
N GLU A 221 -20.35 13.40 -11.51
CA GLU A 221 -19.60 13.89 -10.36
C GLU A 221 -18.10 13.57 -10.39
N SER A 222 -17.64 12.72 -11.31
CA SER A 222 -16.21 12.43 -11.46
C SER A 222 -15.44 13.66 -11.91
N VAL A 223 -14.13 13.70 -11.65
CA VAL A 223 -13.31 14.85 -12.08
C VAL A 223 -13.33 15.03 -13.59
N VAL A 224 -13.31 13.95 -14.36
CA VAL A 224 -13.45 14.01 -15.81
C VAL A 224 -14.84 14.48 -16.24
N GLY A 225 -15.89 14.09 -15.51
CA GLY A 225 -17.27 14.57 -15.71
C GLY A 225 -17.40 16.08 -15.46
N GLN A 226 -16.84 16.57 -14.34
CA GLN A 226 -16.82 17.99 -13.99
C GLN A 226 -15.99 18.80 -15.00
N MET A 227 -14.85 18.28 -15.44
CA MET A 227 -14.04 18.90 -16.49
C MET A 227 -14.80 19.06 -17.80
N ALA A 228 -15.53 18.01 -18.22
CA ALA A 228 -16.34 18.02 -19.42
C ALA A 228 -17.50 19.02 -19.31
N GLN A 229 -18.13 19.12 -18.13
CA GLN A 229 -19.17 20.11 -17.88
C GLN A 229 -18.61 21.53 -17.98
N TYR A 230 -17.49 21.81 -17.29
CA TYR A 230 -16.85 23.12 -17.31
C TYR A 230 -16.42 23.52 -18.74
N ALA A 231 -15.90 22.57 -19.53
CA ALA A 231 -15.52 22.82 -20.91
C ALA A 231 -16.72 23.16 -21.82
N ARG A 232 -17.93 22.65 -21.52
CA ARG A 232 -19.15 22.99 -22.26
C ARG A 232 -19.69 24.37 -21.91
N GLU A 233 -19.45 24.83 -20.68
CA GLU A 233 -19.92 26.11 -20.16
C GLU A 233 -18.92 27.25 -20.41
N ALA A 234 -17.66 26.92 -20.74
CA ALA A 234 -16.59 27.88 -20.98
C ALA A 234 -16.73 28.64 -22.31
N ASP A 235 -16.20 29.86 -22.34
CA ASP A 235 -16.04 30.65 -23.57
C ASP A 235 -15.13 29.90 -24.56
N PRO A 236 -15.55 29.70 -25.83
CA PRO A 236 -14.74 29.04 -26.85
C PRO A 236 -13.34 29.62 -27.04
N THR A 237 -13.15 30.92 -26.79
CA THR A 237 -11.86 31.60 -26.91
C THR A 237 -10.87 31.21 -25.81
N LEU A 238 -11.36 30.86 -24.62
CA LEU A 238 -10.56 30.45 -23.46
C LEU A 238 -10.40 28.93 -23.35
N LEU A 239 -11.12 28.17 -24.17
CA LEU A 239 -11.17 26.72 -24.12
C LEU A 239 -9.79 26.03 -24.23
N PRO A 240 -8.83 26.49 -25.07
CA PRO A 240 -7.49 25.91 -25.11
C PRO A 240 -6.75 26.01 -23.77
N ASP A 241 -6.76 27.20 -23.14
CA ASP A 241 -6.10 27.44 -21.85
C ASP A 241 -6.75 26.66 -20.71
N VAL A 242 -8.09 26.55 -20.74
CA VAL A 242 -8.85 25.73 -19.79
C VAL A 242 -8.45 24.27 -19.89
N ARG A 243 -8.40 23.72 -21.11
CA ARG A 243 -8.03 22.32 -21.35
C ARG A 243 -6.59 22.03 -20.92
N ALA A 244 -5.65 22.92 -21.20
CA ALA A 244 -4.26 22.78 -20.77
C ALA A 244 -4.16 22.67 -19.24
N LYS A 245 -4.82 23.57 -18.50
CA LYS A 245 -4.87 23.52 -17.02
C LYS A 245 -5.56 22.28 -16.48
N GLN A 246 -6.62 21.83 -17.15
CA GLN A 246 -7.33 20.61 -16.79
C GLN A 246 -6.46 19.35 -16.97
N ILE A 247 -5.70 19.26 -18.07
CA ILE A 247 -4.74 18.18 -18.32
C ILE A 247 -3.65 18.21 -17.24
N GLU A 248 -3.06 19.38 -16.98
CA GLU A 248 -2.06 19.54 -15.93
C GLU A 248 -2.59 19.06 -14.56
N SER A 249 -3.81 19.44 -14.20
CA SER A 249 -4.45 18.98 -12.97
C SER A 249 -4.63 17.46 -12.92
N LEU A 250 -4.95 16.80 -14.03
CA LEU A 250 -5.05 15.34 -14.08
C LEU A 250 -3.70 14.67 -13.84
N TYR A 251 -2.63 15.19 -14.45
CA TYR A 251 -1.28 14.67 -14.28
C TYR A 251 -0.74 14.86 -12.87
N LEU A 252 -0.96 16.03 -12.27
CA LEU A 252 -0.61 16.26 -10.87
C LEU A 252 -1.39 15.32 -9.94
N ARG A 253 -2.65 15.02 -10.25
CA ARG A 253 -3.48 14.13 -9.45
C ARG A 253 -3.08 12.65 -9.56
N ALA A 254 -2.74 12.18 -10.75
CA ALA A 254 -2.46 10.77 -11.02
C ALA A 254 -0.98 10.41 -10.90
N TYR A 255 -0.09 11.30 -11.35
CA TYR A 255 1.35 11.05 -11.46
C TYR A 255 2.20 11.97 -10.58
N CYS A 256 1.61 12.96 -9.89
CA CYS A 256 2.33 13.93 -9.06
C CYS A 256 3.43 14.70 -9.81
N ARG A 257 3.29 14.86 -11.13
CA ARG A 257 4.20 15.61 -12.00
C ARG A 257 3.41 16.32 -13.10
N PRO A 258 3.94 17.36 -13.76
CA PRO A 258 3.33 17.91 -14.97
C PRO A 258 3.41 16.92 -16.15
N PRO A 259 2.54 17.09 -17.17
CA PRO A 259 2.64 16.34 -18.41
C PRO A 259 3.90 16.69 -19.19
N THR A 260 4.42 15.75 -19.98
CA THR A 260 5.46 16.04 -20.97
C THR A 260 4.86 16.73 -22.19
N SER A 261 5.72 17.27 -23.08
CA SER A 261 5.28 17.86 -24.35
C SER A 261 4.57 16.85 -25.25
N GLU A 262 5.04 15.59 -25.27
CA GLU A 262 4.43 14.50 -26.04
C GLU A 262 3.04 14.13 -25.51
N GLU A 263 2.93 14.03 -24.18
CA GLU A 263 1.66 13.76 -23.49
C GLU A 263 0.65 14.87 -23.73
N THR A 264 1.10 16.13 -23.71
CA THR A 264 0.25 17.29 -23.98
C THR A 264 -0.29 17.26 -25.42
N ALA A 265 0.58 17.04 -26.40
CA ALA A 265 0.19 16.94 -27.80
C ALA A 265 -0.80 15.78 -28.07
N LEU A 266 -0.65 14.66 -27.36
CA LEU A 266 -1.59 13.54 -27.44
C LEU A 266 -2.98 13.95 -26.94
N TRP A 267 -3.05 14.63 -25.80
CA TRP A 267 -4.32 15.10 -25.24
C TRP A 267 -5.00 16.16 -26.10
N GLU A 268 -4.26 17.10 -26.65
CA GLU A 268 -4.79 18.10 -27.58
C GLU A 268 -5.45 17.45 -28.79
N LYS A 269 -4.77 16.49 -29.42
CA LYS A 269 -5.33 15.71 -30.53
C LYS A 269 -6.58 14.96 -30.12
N PHE A 270 -6.56 14.30 -28.97
CA PHE A 270 -7.71 13.54 -28.46
C PHE A 270 -8.93 14.42 -28.20
N LEU A 271 -8.75 15.59 -27.60
CA LEU A 271 -9.84 16.51 -27.27
C LEU A 271 -10.46 17.12 -28.53
N VAL A 272 -9.64 17.50 -29.53
CA VAL A 272 -10.14 17.99 -30.83
C VAL A 272 -10.96 16.93 -31.54
N ASP A 273 -10.48 15.68 -31.61
CA ASP A 273 -11.21 14.56 -32.21
C ASP A 273 -12.58 14.34 -31.54
N SER A 274 -12.67 14.57 -30.22
CA SER A 274 -13.88 14.35 -29.44
C SER A 274 -14.96 15.42 -29.64
N ASP A 275 -14.57 16.65 -29.98
CA ASP A 275 -15.52 17.73 -30.28
C ASP A 275 -16.19 17.56 -31.65
N VAL A 276 -15.43 17.06 -32.65
CA VAL A 276 -15.91 16.89 -34.04
C VAL A 276 -16.99 15.81 -34.15
N ALA A 277 -16.98 14.82 -33.25
CA ALA A 277 -17.93 13.70 -33.28
C ALA A 277 -19.33 14.03 -32.74
N GLY A 278 -19.59 15.25 -32.26
CA GLY A 278 -20.91 15.67 -31.79
C GLY A 278 -21.51 14.78 -30.70
N ALA A 279 -20.68 14.05 -29.93
CA ALA A 279 -21.15 13.08 -28.94
C ALA A 279 -21.44 13.77 -27.60
N PRO A 280 -22.72 13.91 -27.19
CA PRO A 280 -23.07 14.35 -25.86
C PRO A 280 -23.03 13.14 -24.91
N THR A 281 -21.94 12.40 -24.88
CA THR A 281 -21.80 11.24 -23.99
C THR A 281 -20.35 11.17 -23.59
N THR A 282 -20.11 11.64 -22.35
CA THR A 282 -18.96 11.45 -21.47
C THR A 282 -17.62 11.07 -22.11
N LEU A 283 -16.55 11.79 -21.78
CA LEU A 283 -15.16 11.33 -21.96
C LEU A 283 -14.98 9.82 -21.64
N ALA A 284 -15.77 9.28 -20.71
CA ALA A 284 -15.83 7.85 -20.38
C ALA A 284 -16.42 6.90 -21.46
N SER A 285 -17.39 7.31 -22.28
CA SER A 285 -17.89 6.51 -23.40
C SER A 285 -16.92 6.52 -24.58
N THR A 286 -16.18 7.60 -24.78
CA THR A 286 -15.15 7.68 -25.84
C THR A 286 -13.86 6.97 -25.43
N LEU A 287 -13.48 7.03 -24.14
CA LEU A 287 -12.42 6.18 -23.57
C LEU A 287 -12.73 4.70 -23.77
N ARG A 288 -13.99 4.27 -23.58
CA ARG A 288 -14.44 2.89 -23.88
C ARG A 288 -14.27 2.46 -25.34
N VAL A 289 -14.30 3.38 -26.30
CA VAL A 289 -14.28 3.04 -27.74
C VAL A 289 -12.85 3.01 -28.31
N LYS A 290 -11.92 3.82 -27.78
CA LYS A 290 -10.54 3.90 -28.29
C LYS A 290 -9.50 3.10 -27.49
N THR A 291 -9.75 2.68 -26.25
CA THR A 291 -8.86 1.72 -25.56
C THR A 291 -9.21 0.28 -25.95
N GLY A 292 -9.17 -0.01 -27.26
CA GLY A 292 -9.27 -1.36 -27.78
C GLY A 292 -8.01 -2.16 -27.42
N LEU A 293 -7.95 -2.57 -26.15
CA LEU A 293 -7.14 -3.63 -25.57
C LEU A 293 -7.97 -4.29 -24.46
#